data_AF-A0A177AVG2-F1
#
_entry.id   AF-A0A177AVG2-F1
#
_cell.length_a   1.000
_cell.length_b   1.000
_cell.length_c   1.000
_cell.angle_alpha   90.00
_cell.angle_beta   90.00
_cell.angle_gamma   90.00
#
_symmetry.space_group_name_H-M   'P 1'
#
loop_
_entity.id
_entity.type
_entity.pdbx_description
1 polymer ?
#
loop_
_entity_poly.entity_id
_entity_poly.type
_entity_poly.pdbx_seq_one_letter_code
_entity_poly.pdbx_strand_id
1 'polypeptide(L)' 'MSIFTKYYNFVVKRNSTYALFLIGSVFVFERVVDYSGDELFDWINKGKLWKDVRPTVEAAYLKSKEEEE' A
#
# COMPACT_ATOMS: atom_id res chain seq x y z
N MET A 1 28.44 5.79 22.37
CA MET A 1 27.33 4.80 22.37
C MET A 1 26.75 4.70 20.96
N SER A 2 26.56 3.49 20.45
CA SER A 2 25.96 3.23 19.13
C SER A 2 24.44 3.44 19.15
N ILE A 3 23.86 3.73 17.97
CA ILE A 3 22.40 3.78 17.76
C ILE A 3 21.73 2.45 18.15
N PHE A 4 22.38 1.33 17.86
CA PHE A 4 21.87 0.00 18.25
C PHE A 4 21.82 -0.17 19.76
N THR A 5 22.84 0.33 20.47
CA THR A 5 22.86 0.32 21.94
C THR A 5 21.73 1.18 22.52
N LYS A 6 21.41 2.31 21.90
CA LYS A 6 20.27 3.15 22.32
C LYS A 6 18.95 2.43 22.05
N TYR A 7 18.74 1.91 20.85
CA TYR A 7 17.54 1.16 20.49
C TYR A 7 17.27 -0.01 21.43
N TYR A 8 18.29 -0.84 21.71
CA TYR A 8 18.15 -1.97 22.63
C TYR A 8 17.70 -1.50 24.03
N ASN A 9 18.34 -0.47 24.58
CA ASN A 9 18.01 0.01 25.92
C ASN A 9 16.62 0.66 26.01
N PHE A 10 16.15 1.34 24.96
CA PHE A 10 14.86 2.04 24.97
C PHE A 10 13.67 1.17 24.57
N VAL A 11 13.85 0.25 23.61
CA VAL A 11 12.75 -0.49 22.98
C VAL A 11 12.75 -1.97 23.39
N VAL A 12 13.92 -2.62 23.36
CA VAL A 12 14.02 -4.09 23.45
C VAL A 12 14.21 -4.58 24.89
N LYS A 13 14.91 -3.83 25.73
CA LYS A 13 15.37 -4.29 27.06
C LYS A 13 14.24 -4.60 28.04
N ARG A 14 13.06 -3.99 27.89
CA ARG A 14 11.89 -4.20 28.77
C ARG A 14 10.78 -4.87 27.98
N ASN A 15 10.33 -6.04 28.43
CA ASN A 15 9.29 -6.82 27.75
C ASN A 15 7.98 -6.04 27.51
N SER A 16 7.54 -5.23 28.47
CA SER A 16 6.32 -4.42 28.32
C SER A 16 6.47 -3.34 27.23
N THR A 17 7.59 -2.63 27.19
CA THR A 17 7.90 -1.64 26.14
C THR A 17 8.08 -2.29 24.78
N TYR A 18 8.70 -3.47 24.75
CA TYR A 18 8.89 -4.25 23.55
C TYR A 18 7.56 -4.74 22.96
N ALA A 19 6.66 -5.26 23.80
CA ALA A 19 5.33 -5.69 23.37
C ALA A 19 4.50 -4.52 22.81
N LEU A 20 4.52 -3.36 23.48
CA LEU A 20 3.85 -2.15 22.99
C LEU A 20 4.42 -1.71 21.64
N PHE A 21 5.75 -1.72 21.49
CA PHE A 21 6.40 -1.38 20.24
C PHE A 21 5.98 -2.32 19.11
N LEU A 22 5.95 -3.64 19.35
CA LEU A 22 5.52 -4.61 18.35
C LEU A 22 4.07 -4.36 17.92
N ILE A 23 3.14 -4.23 18.86
CA ILE A 23 1.73 -3.98 18.56
C ILE A 23 1.58 -2.67 17.75
N GLY A 24 2.24 -1.59 18.19
CA GLY A 24 2.22 -0.32 17.46
C GLY A 24 2.83 -0.43 16.06
N SER A 25 3.92 -1.17 15.92
CA SER A 25 4.61 -1.35 14.65
C SER A 25 3.78 -2.12 13.63
N VAL A 26 2.95 -3.07 14.06
CA VAL A 26 2.10 -3.86 13.16
C VAL A 26 1.12 -2.97 12.41
N PHE A 27 0.47 -2.01 13.08
CA PHE A 27 -0.48 -1.10 12.42
C PHE A 27 0.18 -0.23 11.34
N VAL A 28 1.42 0.22 11.60
CA VAL A 28 2.18 1.01 10.62
C VAL A 28 2.68 0.13 9.49
N PHE A 29 3.18 -1.06 9.83
CA PHE A 29 3.71 -2.03 8.87
C PHE A 29 2.63 -2.48 7.89
N GLU A 30 1.44 -2.86 8.38
CA GLU A 30 0.28 -3.23 7.55
C GLU A 30 0.00 -2.16 6.49
N ARG A 31 -0.20 -0.90 6.91
CA ARG A 31 -0.51 0.20 5.98
C ARG A 31 0.59 0.43 4.94
N VAL A 32 1.85 0.38 5.35
CA VAL A 32 2.99 0.61 4.46
C VAL A 32 3.11 -0.53 3.45
N VAL A 33 2.99 -1.77 3.91
CA VAL A 33 3.13 -2.94 3.03
C VAL A 33 1.98 -3.02 2.04
N ASP A 34 0.73 -2.83 2.46
CA ASP A 34 -0.41 -2.84 1.56
C ASP A 34 -0.30 -1.76 0.48
N TYR A 35 -0.02 -0.52 0.89
CA TYR A 35 0.13 0.59 -0.05
C TYR A 35 1.27 0.35 -1.04
N SER A 36 2.44 -0.04 -0.54
CA SER A 36 3.61 -0.31 -1.40
C SER A 36 3.39 -1.53 -2.31
N GLY A 37 2.66 -2.53 -1.84
CA GLY A 37 2.32 -3.72 -2.60
C GLY A 37 1.39 -3.39 -3.76
N ASP A 38 0.34 -2.63 -3.50
CA ASP A 38 -0.60 -2.16 -4.53
C ASP A 38 0.13 -1.28 -5.56
N GLU A 39 0.94 -0.32 -5.11
CA GLU A 39 1.68 0.57 -6.01
C GLU A 39 2.69 -0.20 -6.88
N LEU A 40 3.41 -1.17 -6.30
CA LEU A 40 4.32 -2.03 -7.05
C LEU A 40 3.56 -2.89 -8.06
N PHE A 41 2.43 -3.47 -7.65
CA PHE A 41 1.59 -4.29 -8.52
C PHE A 41 1.04 -3.48 -9.70
N ASP A 42 0.57 -2.27 -9.43
CA ASP A 42 0.08 -1.33 -10.44
C ASP A 42 1.17 -0.93 -11.43
N TRP A 43 2.36 -0.64 -10.91
CA TRP A 43 3.49 -0.27 -11.75
C TRP A 43 3.89 -1.42 -12.70
N ILE A 44 3.92 -2.65 -12.19
CA ILE A 44 4.23 -3.84 -13.00
C ILE A 44 3.13 -4.14 -14.03
N ASN A 45 1.86 -3.91 -13.69
CA ASN A 45 0.73 -4.28 -14.54
C ASN A 45 0.11 -3.11 -15.31
N LYS A 46 0.80 -1.98 -15.38
CA LYS A 46 0.31 -0.76 -16.03
C LYS A 46 -0.21 -1.02 -17.44
N GLY A 47 -1.40 -0.53 -17.72
CA GLY A 47 -2.10 -0.70 -19.01
C GLY A 47 -2.88 -2.01 -19.14
N LYS A 48 -2.76 -2.94 -18.18
CA LYS A 48 -3.55 -4.18 -18.12
C LYS A 48 -4.64 -4.14 -17.05
N LEU A 49 -4.49 -3.27 -16.05
CA LEU A 49 -5.46 -3.19 -14.96
C LEU A 49 -6.78 -2.59 -15.47
N TRP A 50 -7.90 -3.04 -14.91
CA TRP A 50 -9.21 -2.49 -15.25
C TRP A 50 -9.28 -0.97 -15.08
N LYS A 51 -8.63 -0.42 -14.05
CA LYS A 51 -8.55 1.03 -13.84
C LYS A 51 -7.86 1.81 -14.97
N ASP A 52 -6.97 1.16 -15.72
CA ASP A 52 -6.30 1.77 -16.88
C ASP A 52 -7.14 1.62 -18.15
N VAL A 53 -7.88 0.52 -18.29
CA VAL A 53 -8.65 0.18 -19.50
C VAL A 53 -10.07 0.73 -19.49
N ARG A 54 -10.69 0.83 -18.30
CA ARG A 54 -12.08 1.26 -18.09
C ARG A 54 -12.42 2.59 -18.79
N PRO A 55 -11.59 3.65 -18.73
CA PRO A 55 -11.93 4.92 -19.37
C PRO A 55 -12.15 4.78 -20.88
N THR A 56 -11.34 3.95 -21.54
CA THR A 56 -11.46 3.68 -22.98
C THR A 56 -12.75 2.92 -23.30
N VAL A 57 -13.10 1.93 -22.48
CA VAL A 57 -14.31 1.12 -22.66
C VAL A 57 -15.57 1.97 -22.44
N GLU A 58 -15.58 2.79 -21.40
CA GLU A 58 -16.69 3.67 -21.07
C GLU A 58 -16.93 4.72 -22.17
N ALA A 59 -15.85 5.31 -22.71
CA ALA A 59 -15.95 6.23 -23.84
C ALA A 59 -16.52 5.56 -25.11
N ALA A 60 -16.11 4.32 -25.41
CA ALA A 60 -16.62 3.57 -26.55
C ALA A 60 -18.13 3.25 -26.40
N TYR A 61 -18.56 2.88 -25.20
CA TYR A 61 -19.98 2.61 -24.91
C TYR A 61 -20.87 3.85 -25.02
N LEU A 62 -20.40 5.01 -24.54
CA LEU A 62 -21.14 6.26 -24.66
C LEU A 62 -21.29 6.66 -26.13
N LYS A 63 -20.22 6.53 -26.91
CA LYS A 63 -20.25 6.80 -28.35
C LYS A 63 -21.25 5.90 -29.08
N SER A 64 -21.30 4.60 -28.78
CA SER A 64 -22.30 3.71 -29.41
C SER A 64 -23.73 4.09 -29.05
N LYS A 65 -23.94 4.64 -27.84
CA LYS A 65 -25.26 5.11 -27.42
C LYS A 65 -25.71 6.37 -28.16
N GLU A 66 -24.80 7.30 -28.41
CA GLU A 66 -25.08 8.51 -29.20
C GLU A 66 -25.34 8.20 -30.69
N GLU A 67 -24.74 7.14 -31.23
CA GLU A 67 -24.97 6.70 -32.61
C GLU A 67 -26.30 5.94 -32.80
N GLU A 68 -26.88 5.40 -31.72
CA GLU A 68 -28.18 4.70 -31.71
C GLU A 68 -29.39 5.63 -31.52
N GLU A 69 -29.17 6.86 -31.02
CA GLU A 69 -30.19 7.89 -30.75
C GLU A 69 -30.37 8.88 -31.91
#